data_AF-A0A1I6R521-F1
#
_entry.id   AF-A0A1I6R521-F1
#
_cell.length_a   1.000
_cell.length_b   1.000
_cell.length_c   1.000
_cell.angle_alpha   90.00
_cell.angle_beta   90.00
_cell.angle_gamma   90.00
#
_symmetry.space_group_name_H-M   'P 1'
#
loop_
_entity.id
_entity.type
_entity.pdbx_description
1 polymer ?
#
loop_
_entity_poly.entity_id
_entity_poly.type
_entity_poly.pdbx_seq_one_letter_code
_entity_poly.pdbx_strand_id
1 'polypeptide(L)' 'MSSARLETLEWEMEMLRAALYREIEGERERLSHTSVLPISRELDDILNQYYAEKNRQPS' A
#
# COMPACT_ATOMS: atom_id res chain seq x y z
N MET A 1 -12.74 17.70 3.55
CA MET A 1 -11.28 17.49 3.40
C MET A 1 -10.87 16.02 3.49
N SER A 2 -11.73 15.10 3.94
CA SER A 2 -11.37 13.69 4.16
C SER A 2 -11.32 12.83 2.87
N SER A 3 -12.07 13.18 1.81
CA SER A 3 -12.07 12.43 0.53
C SER A 3 -10.70 12.48 -0.17
N ALA A 4 -10.10 13.66 -0.27
CA ALA A 4 -8.83 13.84 -0.97
C ALA A 4 -7.66 13.07 -0.34
N ARG A 5 -7.65 12.90 1.00
CA ARG A 5 -6.61 12.11 1.68
C ARG A 5 -6.81 10.61 1.44
N LEU A 6 -8.05 10.12 1.48
CA LEU A 6 -8.32 8.72 1.13
C LEU A 6 -7.95 8.41 -0.32
N GLU A 7 -8.33 9.28 -1.26
CA GLU A 7 -7.96 9.13 -2.68
C GLU A 7 -6.44 9.13 -2.88
N THR A 8 -5.71 9.97 -2.14
CA THR A 8 -4.24 9.98 -2.16
C THR A 8 -3.68 8.66 -1.65
N LEU A 9 -4.17 8.15 -0.52
CA LEU A 9 -3.72 6.88 0.06
C LEU A 9 -4.05 5.71 -0.87
N GLU A 10 -5.21 5.72 -1.54
CA GLU A 10 -5.58 4.71 -2.54
C GLU A 10 -4.63 4.72 -3.74
N TRP A 11 -4.26 5.91 -4.23
CA TRP A 11 -3.28 6.04 -5.30
C TRP A 11 -1.88 5.56 -4.88
N GLU A 12 -1.42 5.92 -3.68
CA GLU A 12 -0.12 5.46 -3.15
C GLU A 12 -0.10 3.92 -2.98
N MET A 13 -1.20 3.31 -2.49
CA MET A 13 -1.34 1.84 -2.42
C MET A 13 -1.23 1.19 -3.80
N GLU A 14 -1.85 1.76 -4.82
CA GLU A 14 -1.79 1.22 -6.19
C GLU A 14 -0.37 1.27 -6.75
N MET A 15 0.36 2.37 -6.50
CA MET A 15 1.75 2.52 -6.92
C MET A 15 2.65 1.46 -6.27
N LEU A 16 2.50 1.22 -4.96
CA LEU A 16 3.25 0.20 -4.24
C LEU A 16 2.86 -1.22 -4.68
N ARG A 17 1.57 -1.47 -4.94
CA ARG A 17 1.11 -2.76 -5.49
C ARG A 17 1.77 -3.06 -6.83
N ALA A 18 1.84 -2.07 -7.72
CA ALA A 18 2.50 -2.21 -9.02
C ALA A 18 4.02 -2.39 -8.89
N ALA A 19 4.67 -1.72 -7.93
CA ALA A 19 6.08 -1.94 -7.62
C ALA A 19 6.31 -3.37 -7.13
N LEU A 20 5.52 -3.84 -6.15
CA LEU A 20 5.61 -5.19 -5.61
C LEU A 20 5.41 -6.25 -6.68
N TYR A 21 4.41 -6.08 -7.56
CA TYR A 21 4.15 -6.99 -8.67
C TYR A 21 5.34 -7.07 -9.65
N ARG A 22 6.01 -5.95 -9.92
CA ARG A 22 7.23 -5.92 -10.75
C ARG A 22 8.42 -6.59 -10.09
N GLU A 23 8.60 -6.44 -8.78
CA GLU A 23 9.72 -7.07 -8.06
C GLU A 23 9.57 -8.60 -7.99
N ILE A 24 8.34 -9.09 -7.82
CA ILE A 24 8.06 -10.52 -7.72
C ILE A 24 7.81 -11.18 -9.08
N GLU A 25 7.51 -10.42 -10.13
CA GLU A 25 7.16 -10.91 -11.49
C GLU A 25 6.08 -12.02 -11.50
N GLY A 26 5.21 -12.04 -10.49
CA GLY A 26 4.21 -13.11 -10.29
C GLY A 26 4.76 -14.42 -9.70
N GLU A 27 6.06 -14.49 -9.39
CA GLU A 27 6.70 -15.66 -8.80
C GLU A 27 6.72 -15.59 -7.27
N ARG A 28 6.07 -16.56 -6.62
CA ARG A 28 5.94 -16.61 -5.16
C ARG A 28 7.29 -16.70 -4.44
N GLU A 29 8.28 -17.35 -5.03
CA GLU A 29 9.62 -17.53 -4.43
C GLU A 29 10.36 -16.19 -4.25
N ARG A 30 10.05 -15.21 -5.11
CA ARG A 30 10.61 -13.86 -5.07
C ARG A 30 10.03 -12.98 -3.97
N LEU A 31 8.99 -13.44 -3.25
CA LEU A 31 8.50 -12.73 -2.04
C LEU A 31 9.57 -12.61 -0.94
N SER A 32 10.57 -13.50 -0.95
CA SER A 32 11.72 -13.46 -0.04
C SER A 32 12.84 -12.53 -0.52
N HIS A 33 12.71 -11.93 -1.72
CA HIS A 33 13.71 -11.05 -2.28
C HIS A 33 13.86 -9.79 -1.41
N THR A 34 15.10 -9.35 -1.24
CA THR A 34 15.44 -8.26 -0.30
C THR A 34 14.76 -6.93 -0.63
N SER A 35 14.37 -6.72 -1.90
CA SER A 35 13.61 -5.54 -2.35
C SER A 35 12.13 -5.58 -1.99
N VAL A 36 11.55 -6.74 -1.66
CA VAL A 36 10.12 -6.88 -1.35
C VAL A 36 9.79 -6.39 0.06
N LEU A 37 10.65 -6.68 1.04
CA LEU A 37 10.41 -6.34 2.44
C LEU A 37 10.20 -4.82 2.67
N PRO A 38 11.01 -3.91 2.09
CA PRO A 38 10.75 -2.47 2.18
C PRO A 38 9.38 -2.06 1.62
N ILE A 39 8.99 -2.60 0.46
CA ILE A 39 7.72 -2.29 -0.20
C ILE A 39 6.54 -2.80 0.64
N SER A 40 6.65 -4.00 1.22
CA SER A 40 5.62 -4.54 2.10
C SER A 40 5.42 -3.69 3.36
N ARG A 41 6.49 -3.21 3.97
CA ARG A 41 6.40 -2.32 5.15
C ARG A 41 5.70 -1.01 4.82
N GLU A 42 6.04 -0.41 3.69
CA GLU A 42 5.41 0.83 3.24
C GLU A 42 3.91 0.63 2.95
N LEU A 43 3.54 -0.51 2.36
CA LEU A 43 2.14 -0.86 2.11
C LEU A 43 1.36 -1.02 3.42
N ASP A 44 1.93 -1.68 4.43
CA ASP A 44 1.32 -1.83 5.75
C ASP A 44 1.09 -0.46 6.43
N ASP A 45 2.05 0.45 6.34
CA ASP A 45 1.94 1.80 6.90
C ASP A 45 0.83 2.62 6.22
N ILE A 46 0.69 2.52 4.90
CA ILE A 46 -0.37 3.21 4.15
C ILE A 46 -1.74 2.62 4.45
N LEU A 47 -1.86 1.30 4.56
CA LEU A 47 -3.10 0.63 4.95
C LEU A 47 -3.57 1.10 6.33
N ASN A 48 -2.64 1.17 7.30
CA ASN A 48 -2.95 1.68 8.64
C ASN A 48 -3.46 3.13 8.59
N GLN A 49 -2.83 3.99 7.79
CA GLN A 49 -3.28 5.37 7.59
C GLN A 49 -4.65 5.44 6.92
N TYR A 50 -4.90 4.60 5.91
CA TYR A 50 -6.18 4.54 5.20
C TYR A 50 -7.32 4.16 6.15
N TYR A 51 -7.15 3.10 6.94
CA TYR A 51 -8.17 2.70 7.90
C TYR A 51 -8.36 3.72 9.03
N ALA A 52 -7.28 4.35 9.50
CA ALA A 52 -7.39 5.43 10.47
C ALA A 52 -8.19 6.63 9.92
N GLU A 53 -7.96 7.01 8.66
CA GLU A 53 -8.68 8.09 8.01
C GLU A 53 -10.13 7.72 7.70
N LYS A 54 -10.38 6.49 7.24
CA LYS A 54 -11.73 5.98 6.97
C LYS A 54 -12.59 5.92 8.23
N ASN A 55 -12.01 5.50 9.36
CA ASN A 55 -12.70 5.45 10.66
C ASN A 55 -12.94 6.84 11.26
N ARG A 56 -12.28 7.89 10.77
CA ARG A 56 -12.51 9.28 11.18
C ARG A 56 -13.62 9.98 10.39
N GLN A 57 -14.04 9.40 9.26
CA GLN A 57 -15.18 9.93 8.52
C GLN A 57 -16.48 9.47 9.19
N PRO A 58 -17.36 10.39 9.65
CA PRO A 58 -18.69 10.01 10.09
C PRO A 58 -19.48 9.44 8.89
N SER A 59 -20.20 8.35 9.13
CA SER A 59 -21.04 7.64 8.15
C SER A 59 -22.07 8.53 7.46
#